data_AF-A0AAU8RTH4-F1
#
_entry.id   AF-A0AAU8RTH4-F1
#
_cell.length_a   1.000
_cell.length_b   1.000
_cell.length_c   1.000
_cell.angle_alpha   90.00
_cell.angle_beta   90.00
_cell.angle_gamma   90.00
#
_symmetry.space_group_name_H-M   'P 1'
#
loop_
_entity.id
_entity.type
_entity.pdbx_description
1 polymer ?
#
loop_
_entity_poly.entity_id
_entity_poly.type
_entity_poly.pdbx_seq_one_letter_code
_entity_poly.pdbx_strand_id
1 'polypeptide(L)'
;MIHLAESLTSVDDVKAYLERRVLVLYAGAMAETLPQGQVPERGVDRDRAAKIIRGSLGAEQDYAKAREAIHLLRSILHPGVPDADVVDEQLKALDERLWSRALMLVEEYEDTIVGLACGFTQHLEAQPRGMYSAVYDKELLDGLSGLQALPLLRP
;
A
#
# COMPACT_ATOMS: atom_id res chain seq x y z
N MET A 1 -16.74 10.34 9.11
CA MET A 1 -15.69 11.25 9.63
C MET A 1 -14.36 10.55 9.40
N ILE A 2 -13.39 11.21 8.79
CA ILE A 2 -12.06 10.62 8.51
C ILE A 2 -11.09 11.19 9.54
N HIS A 3 -10.41 10.33 10.27
CA HIS A 3 -9.33 10.71 11.19
C HIS A 3 -7.99 10.25 10.62
N LEU A 4 -6.99 11.11 10.70
CA LEU A 4 -5.61 10.72 10.38
C LEU A 4 -5.05 9.88 11.52
N ALA A 5 -4.23 8.89 11.19
CA ALA A 5 -3.58 8.03 12.17
C ALA A 5 -2.50 8.76 12.99
N GLU A 6 -2.00 9.88 12.48
CA GLU A 6 -0.96 10.70 13.08
C GLU A 6 -1.33 12.18 13.08
N SER A 7 -0.76 12.94 14.01
CA SER A 7 -0.88 14.40 14.03
C SER A 7 0.12 15.01 13.06
N LEU A 8 -0.33 15.91 12.19
CA LEU A 8 0.52 16.63 11.25
C LEU A 8 0.77 18.03 11.81
N THR A 9 2.00 18.28 12.23
CA THR A 9 2.42 19.52 12.90
C THR A 9 3.23 20.45 12.00
N SER A 10 3.73 19.93 10.87
CA SER A 10 4.56 20.65 9.91
C SER A 10 4.24 20.29 8.46
N VAL A 11 4.72 21.09 7.51
CA VAL A 11 4.65 20.76 6.07
C VAL A 11 5.49 19.52 5.75
N ASP A 12 6.57 19.28 6.49
CA ASP A 12 7.37 18.06 6.34
C ASP A 12 6.57 16.82 6.75
N ASP A 13 5.76 16.91 7.81
CA ASP A 13 4.86 15.83 8.23
C ASP A 13 3.81 15.55 7.14
N VAL A 14 3.27 16.60 6.52
CA VAL A 14 2.31 16.46 5.42
C VAL A 14 2.95 15.77 4.21
N LYS A 15 4.17 16.15 3.83
CA LYS A 15 4.90 15.49 2.73
C LYS A 15 5.10 14.01 3.03
N ALA A 16 5.60 13.69 4.22
CA ALA A 16 5.88 12.33 4.63
C ALA A 16 4.58 11.48 4.69
N TYR A 17 3.50 12.06 5.18
CA TYR A 17 2.17 11.42 5.17
C TYR A 17 1.69 11.11 3.75
N LEU A 18 1.79 12.08 2.83
CA LEU A 18 1.39 11.89 1.43
C LEU A 18 2.22 10.78 0.75
N GLU A 19 3.53 10.76 0.96
CA GLU A 19 4.40 9.70 0.45
C GLU A 19 3.97 8.34 1.01
N ARG A 20 3.87 8.18 2.33
CA ARG A 20 3.41 6.93 2.96
C ARG A 20 2.05 6.49 2.44
N ARG A 21 1.13 7.45 2.24
CA ARG A 21 -0.22 7.15 1.74
C ARG A 21 -0.17 6.57 0.32
N VAL A 22 0.64 7.13 -0.57
CA VAL A 22 0.83 6.58 -1.93
C VAL A 22 1.44 5.19 -1.87
N LEU A 23 2.47 4.99 -1.03
CA LEU A 23 3.12 3.68 -0.89
C LEU A 23 2.12 2.59 -0.47
N VAL A 24 1.25 2.86 0.52
CA VAL A 24 0.24 1.90 0.97
C VAL A 24 -0.78 1.58 -0.12
N LEU A 25 -1.22 2.59 -0.89
CA LEU A 25 -2.18 2.39 -1.97
C LEU A 25 -1.61 1.52 -3.10
N TYR A 26 -0.33 1.69 -3.44
CA TYR A 26 0.35 0.83 -4.41
C TYR A 26 0.66 -0.57 -3.86
N ALA A 27 1.04 -0.65 -2.58
CA ALA A 27 1.36 -1.91 -1.93
C ALA A 27 0.17 -2.89 -1.94
N GLY A 28 -1.08 -2.40 -1.83
CA GLY A 28 -2.26 -3.26 -1.92
C GLY A 28 -2.33 -4.03 -3.25
N ALA A 29 -2.26 -3.31 -4.37
CA ALA A 29 -2.30 -3.93 -5.70
C ALA A 29 -1.10 -4.85 -5.99
N MET A 30 0.07 -4.55 -5.42
CA MET A 30 1.26 -5.38 -5.56
C MET A 30 1.18 -6.65 -4.70
N ALA A 31 0.71 -6.54 -3.46
CA ALA A 31 0.56 -7.67 -2.55
C ALA A 31 -0.44 -8.70 -3.08
N GLU A 32 -1.48 -8.27 -3.79
CA GLU A 32 -2.44 -9.15 -4.47
C GLU A 32 -1.83 -10.04 -5.56
N THR A 33 -0.64 -9.70 -6.06
CA THR A 33 0.05 -10.50 -7.07
C THR A 33 1.15 -11.38 -6.51
N LEU A 34 1.41 -11.31 -5.20
CA LEU A 34 2.35 -12.20 -4.55
C LEU A 34 1.88 -13.66 -4.68
N PRO A 35 2.83 -14.59 -4.87
CA PRO A 35 2.52 -16.00 -4.98
C PRO A 35 1.93 -16.54 -3.68
N GLN A 36 0.95 -17.45 -3.79
CA GLN A 36 0.31 -18.07 -2.63
C GLN A 36 1.20 -19.19 -2.08
N GLY A 37 1.73 -19.03 -0.87
CA GLY A 37 2.45 -20.09 -0.15
C GLY A 37 3.86 -20.38 -0.69
N GLN A 38 4.39 -21.58 -0.39
CA GLN A 38 5.75 -22.00 -0.77
C GLN A 38 5.82 -22.44 -2.24
N VAL A 39 5.65 -21.49 -3.15
CA VAL A 39 5.90 -21.68 -4.59
C VAL A 39 7.36 -21.28 -4.90
N PRO A 40 8.04 -21.88 -5.89
CA PRO A 40 9.41 -21.52 -6.22
C PRO A 40 9.54 -20.10 -6.80
N GLU A 41 8.48 -19.61 -7.41
CA GLU A 41 8.37 -18.26 -7.95
C GLU A 41 8.11 -17.29 -6.80
N ARG A 42 8.88 -16.21 -6.75
CA ARG A 42 8.85 -15.17 -5.72
C ARG A 42 8.74 -13.80 -6.37
N GLY A 43 8.32 -12.82 -5.59
CA GLY A 43 8.20 -11.43 -6.00
C GLY A 43 6.84 -11.08 -6.57
N VAL A 44 6.67 -9.77 -6.79
CA VAL A 44 5.45 -9.18 -7.33
C VAL A 44 5.40 -9.40 -8.84
N ASP A 45 4.29 -9.94 -9.36
CA ASP A 45 3.98 -9.84 -10.79
C ASP A 45 3.61 -8.38 -11.10
N ARG A 46 4.59 -7.66 -11.67
CA ARG A 46 4.55 -6.22 -11.93
C ARG A 46 3.49 -5.85 -12.96
N ASP A 47 3.35 -6.67 -14.01
CA ASP A 47 2.39 -6.42 -15.08
C ASP A 47 0.96 -6.60 -14.58
N ARG A 48 0.73 -7.61 -13.75
CA ARG A 48 -0.56 -7.82 -13.11
C ARG A 48 -0.84 -6.73 -12.07
N ALA A 49 0.14 -6.32 -11.27
CA ALA A 49 -0.03 -5.24 -10.28
C ALA A 49 -0.41 -3.92 -10.96
N ALA A 50 0.24 -3.59 -12.09
CA ALA A 50 -0.09 -2.43 -12.90
C ALA A 50 -1.52 -2.50 -13.48
N LYS A 51 -1.99 -3.70 -13.87
CA LYS A 51 -3.38 -3.89 -14.32
C LYS A 51 -4.38 -3.74 -13.18
N ILE A 52 -4.08 -4.27 -11.99
CA ILE A 52 -4.94 -4.18 -10.80
C ILE A 52 -5.13 -2.71 -10.43
N ILE A 53 -4.03 -1.98 -10.19
CA ILE A 53 -4.11 -0.59 -9.72
C ILE A 53 -4.82 0.30 -10.74
N ARG A 54 -4.62 0.09 -12.04
CA ARG A 54 -5.28 0.87 -13.10
C ARG A 54 -6.76 0.52 -13.33
N GLY A 55 -7.35 -0.29 -12.45
CA GLY A 55 -8.79 -0.46 -12.37
C GLY A 55 -9.35 -1.75 -12.94
N SER A 56 -8.51 -2.63 -13.48
CA SER A 56 -9.00 -3.87 -14.11
C SER A 56 -9.70 -4.83 -13.13
N LEU A 57 -9.48 -4.65 -11.82
CA LEU A 57 -9.91 -5.56 -10.76
C LEU A 57 -10.43 -4.83 -9.49
N GLY A 58 -10.89 -3.58 -9.61
CA GLY A 58 -11.57 -2.87 -8.51
C GLY A 58 -10.72 -1.90 -7.67
N ALA A 59 -9.44 -1.73 -7.97
CA ALA A 59 -8.56 -0.76 -7.29
C ALA A 59 -8.61 0.67 -7.88
N GLU A 60 -9.62 0.99 -8.69
CA GLU A 60 -9.80 2.31 -9.33
C GLU A 60 -9.79 3.46 -8.31
N GLN A 61 -10.44 3.25 -7.17
CA GLN A 61 -10.49 4.24 -6.10
C GLN A 61 -9.14 4.47 -5.45
N ASP A 62 -8.30 3.43 -5.35
CA ASP A 62 -6.99 3.53 -4.73
C ASP A 62 -6.00 4.24 -5.65
N TYR A 63 -6.09 3.99 -6.95
CA TYR A 63 -5.31 4.72 -7.94
C TYR A 63 -5.70 6.21 -8.03
N ALA A 64 -6.99 6.53 -7.99
CA ALA A 64 -7.44 7.92 -7.96
C ALA A 64 -6.88 8.68 -6.74
N LYS A 65 -6.91 8.05 -5.55
CA LYS A 65 -6.36 8.63 -4.31
C LYS A 65 -4.84 8.76 -4.38
N ALA A 66 -4.14 7.78 -4.96
CA ALA A 66 -2.69 7.84 -5.12
C ALA A 66 -2.29 9.01 -6.03
N ARG A 67 -2.98 9.17 -7.16
CA ARG A 67 -2.77 10.31 -8.07
C ARG A 67 -3.03 11.64 -7.37
N GLU A 68 -4.15 11.78 -6.67
CA GLU A 68 -4.46 13.01 -5.93
C GLU A 68 -3.34 13.34 -4.92
N ALA A 69 -2.88 12.35 -4.15
CA ALA A 69 -1.77 12.53 -3.20
C ALA A 69 -0.45 12.93 -3.90
N ILE A 70 -0.14 12.36 -5.07
CA ILE A 70 1.04 12.73 -5.88
C ILE A 70 0.93 14.18 -6.36
N HIS A 71 -0.24 14.61 -6.83
CA HIS A 71 -0.47 15.99 -7.26
C HIS A 71 -0.29 17.00 -6.12
N LEU A 72 -0.77 16.67 -4.91
CA LEU A 72 -0.57 17.49 -3.72
C LEU A 72 0.91 17.53 -3.31
N LEU A 73 1.58 16.38 -3.27
CA LEU A 73 2.99 16.29 -2.94
C LEU A 73 3.85 17.11 -3.91
N ARG A 74 3.59 16.99 -5.21
CA ARG A 74 4.26 17.80 -6.25
C ARG A 74 4.09 19.28 -5.98
N SER A 75 2.88 19.72 -5.66
CA SER A 75 2.56 21.13 -5.44
C SER A 75 3.30 21.71 -4.24
N ILE A 76 3.57 20.89 -3.22
CA ILE A 76 4.39 21.26 -2.06
C ILE A 76 5.88 21.31 -2.43
N LEU A 77 6.38 20.34 -3.21
CA LEU A 77 7.80 20.24 -3.57
C LEU A 77 8.23 21.27 -4.63
N HIS A 78 7.33 21.63 -5.55
CA HIS A 78 7.60 22.49 -6.69
C HIS A 78 6.52 23.58 -6.82
N PRO A 79 6.43 24.50 -5.84
CA PRO A 79 5.40 25.53 -5.85
C PRO A 79 5.61 26.52 -7.01
N GLY A 80 4.51 26.97 -7.62
CA GLY A 80 4.52 28.09 -8.57
C GLY A 80 5.09 27.81 -9.96
N VAL A 81 5.32 26.54 -10.34
CA VAL A 81 5.72 26.15 -11.69
C VAL A 81 4.47 26.03 -12.58
N PRO A 82 4.27 26.90 -13.60
CA PRO A 82 3.05 26.95 -14.41
C PRO A 82 3.13 26.15 -15.72
N ASP A 83 4.34 25.72 -16.11
CA ASP A 83 4.58 24.99 -17.35
C ASP A 83 4.03 23.56 -17.24
N ALA A 84 3.12 23.20 -18.16
CA ALA A 84 2.42 21.92 -18.14
C ALA A 84 3.34 20.73 -18.41
N ASP A 85 4.31 20.87 -19.32
CA ASP A 85 5.24 19.79 -19.66
C ASP A 85 6.14 19.49 -18.46
N VAL A 86 6.61 20.53 -17.77
CA VAL A 86 7.40 20.40 -16.54
C VAL A 86 6.57 19.78 -15.40
N VAL A 87 5.27 20.13 -15.30
CA VAL A 87 4.37 19.53 -14.31
C VAL A 87 4.23 18.03 -14.56
N ASP A 88 3.98 17.63 -15.81
CA ASP A 88 3.78 16.23 -16.17
C ASP A 88 5.04 15.38 -15.96
N GLU A 89 6.22 15.92 -16.30
CA GLU A 89 7.51 15.26 -16.01
C GLU A 89 7.71 15.03 -14.50
N GLN A 90 7.41 16.03 -13.68
CA GLN A 90 7.55 15.93 -12.22
C GLN A 90 6.56 14.93 -11.61
N LEU A 91 5.31 14.91 -12.08
CA LEU A 91 4.31 13.96 -11.63
C LEU A 91 4.71 12.52 -12.00
N LYS A 92 5.20 12.32 -13.22
CA LYS A 92 5.71 11.02 -13.68
C LYS A 92 6.90 10.55 -12.85
N ALA A 93 7.86 11.44 -12.58
CA ALA A 93 9.01 11.11 -11.75
C ALA A 93 8.62 10.74 -10.31
N LEU A 94 7.64 11.43 -9.72
CA LEU A 94 7.10 11.08 -8.40
C LEU A 94 6.38 9.74 -8.41
N ASP A 95 5.54 9.51 -9.41
CA ASP A 95 4.82 8.25 -9.60
C ASP A 95 5.78 7.06 -9.69
N GLU A 96 6.76 7.14 -10.60
CA GLU A 96 7.76 6.09 -10.80
C GLU A 96 8.58 5.82 -9.53
N ARG A 97 9.04 6.88 -8.85
CA ARG A 97 9.81 6.75 -7.60
C ARG A 97 8.99 6.04 -6.52
N LEU A 98 7.75 6.47 -6.31
CA LEU A 98 6.89 5.92 -5.26
C LEU A 98 6.43 4.50 -5.59
N TRP A 99 6.15 4.22 -6.87
CA TRP A 99 5.89 2.87 -7.36
C TRP A 99 7.06 1.94 -7.10
N SER A 100 8.28 2.32 -7.51
CA SER A 100 9.48 1.52 -7.26
C SER A 100 9.75 1.31 -5.77
N ARG A 101 9.50 2.34 -4.94
CA ARG A 101 9.66 2.21 -3.49
C ARG A 101 8.64 1.26 -2.87
N ALA A 102 7.37 1.33 -3.27
CA ALA A 102 6.34 0.41 -2.80
C ALA A 102 6.67 -1.03 -3.21
N LEU A 103 7.09 -1.23 -4.45
CA LEU A 103 7.50 -2.53 -4.98
C LEU A 103 8.65 -3.14 -4.17
N MET A 104 9.72 -2.37 -3.93
CA MET A 104 10.84 -2.84 -3.09
C MET A 104 10.37 -3.26 -1.70
N LEU A 105 9.50 -2.47 -1.06
CA LEU A 105 8.98 -2.80 0.27
C LEU A 105 8.13 -4.08 0.23
N VAL A 106 7.25 -4.24 -0.75
CA VAL A 106 6.41 -5.45 -0.85
C VAL A 106 7.25 -6.70 -1.12
N GLU A 107 8.26 -6.61 -2.00
CA GLU A 107 9.20 -7.71 -2.24
C GLU A 107 10.07 -8.00 -1.01
N GLU A 108 10.56 -6.97 -0.29
CA GLU A 108 11.34 -7.12 0.95
C GLU A 108 10.55 -7.82 2.06
N TYR A 109 9.26 -7.49 2.20
CA TYR A 109 8.38 -8.03 3.24
C TYR A 109 7.46 -9.15 2.75
N GLU A 110 7.73 -9.75 1.58
CA GLU A 110 6.89 -10.79 0.96
C GLU A 110 6.53 -11.92 1.93
N ASP A 111 7.52 -12.54 2.57
CA ASP A 111 7.30 -13.65 3.50
C ASP A 111 6.42 -13.25 4.68
N THR A 112 6.56 -12.00 5.14
CA THR A 112 5.75 -11.47 6.24
C THR A 112 4.32 -11.22 5.78
N ILE A 113 4.13 -10.61 4.61
CA ILE A 113 2.81 -10.33 4.04
C ILE A 113 2.04 -11.63 3.80
N VAL A 114 2.66 -12.61 3.12
CA VAL A 114 2.05 -13.90 2.82
C VAL A 114 1.80 -14.69 4.10
N GLY A 115 2.77 -14.72 5.02
CA GLY A 115 2.64 -15.39 6.30
C GLY A 115 1.49 -14.84 7.15
N LEU A 116 1.36 -13.51 7.23
CA LEU A 116 0.25 -12.84 7.92
C LEU A 116 -1.09 -13.12 7.25
N ALA A 117 -1.17 -13.04 5.92
CA ALA A 117 -2.38 -13.36 5.19
C ALA A 117 -2.83 -14.80 5.45
N CYS A 118 -1.92 -15.77 5.41
CA CYS A 118 -2.20 -17.15 5.78
C CYS A 118 -2.68 -17.28 7.23
N GLY A 119 -1.99 -16.63 8.19
CA GLY A 119 -2.37 -16.63 9.60
C GLY A 119 -3.78 -16.08 9.83
N PHE A 120 -4.13 -14.97 9.19
CA PHE A 120 -5.50 -14.44 9.23
C PHE A 120 -6.50 -15.46 8.67
N THR A 121 -6.24 -16.05 7.51
CA THR A 121 -7.20 -17.00 6.91
C THR A 121 -7.48 -18.25 7.76
N GLN A 122 -6.59 -18.63 8.68
CA GLN A 122 -6.82 -19.76 9.60
C GLN A 122 -7.97 -19.52 10.60
N HIS A 123 -8.30 -18.26 10.86
CA HIS A 123 -9.37 -17.87 11.78
C HIS A 123 -10.69 -17.56 11.07
N LEU A 124 -10.76 -17.72 9.75
CA LEU A 124 -11.99 -17.55 8.99
C LEU A 124 -12.96 -18.70 9.28
N GLU A 125 -14.13 -18.35 9.77
CA GLU A 125 -15.23 -19.28 9.99
C GLU A 125 -16.24 -19.18 8.84
N ALA A 126 -16.72 -20.34 8.38
CA ALA A 126 -17.74 -20.40 7.36
C ALA A 126 -19.07 -19.87 7.92
N GLN A 127 -19.68 -18.96 7.16
CA GLN A 127 -20.98 -18.37 7.43
C GLN A 127 -22.03 -18.88 6.42
N PRO A 128 -23.33 -18.74 6.72
CA PRO A 128 -24.39 -19.06 5.75
C PRO A 128 -24.17 -18.36 4.41
N ARG A 129 -24.66 -18.98 3.34
CA ARG A 129 -24.57 -18.46 1.95
C ARG A 129 -23.14 -18.32 1.41
N GLY A 130 -22.19 -19.11 1.92
CA GLY A 130 -20.82 -19.17 1.40
C GLY A 130 -19.97 -17.96 1.76
N MET A 131 -20.37 -17.21 2.78
CA MET A 131 -19.56 -16.11 3.32
C MET A 131 -18.54 -16.67 4.31
N TYR A 132 -17.47 -15.92 4.54
CA TYR A 132 -16.47 -16.21 5.58
C TYR A 132 -16.29 -14.96 6.43
N SER A 133 -16.14 -15.14 7.74
CA SER A 133 -15.84 -14.02 8.65
C SER A 133 -14.93 -14.47 9.79
N ALA A 134 -14.18 -13.53 10.34
CA ALA A 134 -13.37 -13.70 11.53
C ALA A 134 -13.45 -12.43 12.38
N VAL A 135 -13.27 -12.56 13.69
CA VAL A 135 -13.11 -11.43 14.61
C VAL A 135 -11.67 -11.41 15.08
N TYR A 136 -10.97 -10.31 14.82
CA TYR A 136 -9.60 -10.09 15.29
C TYR A 136 -9.61 -9.11 16.44
N ASP A 137 -9.65 -9.64 17.66
CA ASP A 137 -9.46 -8.84 18.86
C ASP A 137 -7.97 -8.60 19.15
N LYS A 138 -7.71 -7.79 20.17
CA LYS A 138 -6.35 -7.42 20.54
C LYS A 138 -5.50 -8.63 20.95
N GLU A 139 -6.07 -9.57 21.71
CA GLU A 139 -5.32 -10.74 22.20
C GLU A 139 -4.89 -11.63 21.04
N LEU A 140 -5.79 -11.86 20.08
CA LEU A 140 -5.49 -12.63 18.88
C LEU A 140 -4.42 -11.95 18.02
N LEU A 141 -4.56 -10.64 17.77
CA LEU A 141 -3.59 -9.88 16.98
C LEU A 141 -2.22 -9.84 17.66
N ASP A 142 -2.17 -9.62 18.98
CA ASP A 142 -0.94 -9.62 19.76
C ASP A 142 -0.28 -11.01 19.75
N GLY A 143 -1.04 -12.09 19.54
CA GLY A 143 -0.53 -13.47 19.43
C GLY A 143 0.06 -13.84 18.06
N LEU A 144 -0.13 -13.02 17.01
CA LEU A 144 0.40 -13.30 15.68
C LEU A 144 1.89 -12.96 15.61
N SER A 145 2.74 -13.99 15.58
CA SER A 145 4.20 -13.86 15.49
C SER A 145 4.68 -12.99 14.33
N GLY A 146 4.00 -13.04 13.19
CA GLY A 146 4.29 -12.18 12.04
C GLY A 146 4.11 -10.69 12.33
N LEU A 147 3.14 -10.31 13.18
CA LEU A 147 2.93 -8.90 13.56
C LEU A 147 3.96 -8.45 14.58
N GLN A 148 4.37 -9.33 15.50
CA GLN A 148 5.43 -9.06 16.47
C GLN A 148 6.81 -8.89 15.82
N ALA A 149 7.04 -9.57 14.69
CA ALA A 149 8.29 -9.51 13.94
C ALA A 149 8.43 -8.25 13.08
N LEU A 150 7.35 -7.48 12.89
CA LEU A 150 7.40 -6.25 12.11
C LEU A 150 8.30 -5.23 12.82
N PRO A 151 9.30 -4.65 12.14
CA PRO A 151 10.04 -3.55 12.71
C PRO A 151 9.07 -2.41 13.00
N LEU A 152 9.20 -1.77 14.16
CA LEU A 152 8.58 -0.47 14.40
C LEU A 152 9.24 0.53 13.45
N LEU A 153 8.70 0.63 12.23
CA LEU A 153 9.10 1.64 11.27
C LEU A 153 8.75 2.98 11.90
N ARG A 154 9.78 3.75 12.26
CA ARG A 154 9.56 5.17 12.58
C ARG A 154 9.03 5.84 11.31
N PRO A 155 8.04 6.73 11.43
CA PRO A 155 7.44 7.41 10.29
C PRO A 155 8.47 8.12 9.42
#